data_AF-A0AA36DPM4-F1
#
_entry.id   AF-A0AA36DPM4-F1
#
_cell.length_a   1.000
_cell.length_b   1.000
_cell.length_c   1.000
_cell.angle_alpha   90.00
_cell.angle_beta   90.00
_cell.angle_gamma   90.00
#
_symmetry.space_group_name_H-M   'P 1'
#
loop_
_entity.id
_entity.type
_entity.pdbx_description
1 polymer ?
#
loop_
_entity_poly.entity_id
_entity_poly.type
_entity_poly.pdbx_seq_one_letter_code
_entity_poly.pdbx_strand_id
1 'polypeptide(L)'
;MFPYEGALGEIKNGNAYTHDEALDILRHAKSLKLSVIPLVQTIGHLEWILKTKNFAEFCENPDYPLVMKLHSEVGMPYVHIGADEAYIMGECPADLRILPNYANNKKRLVFDYLKKVAKNITLQYPQTKVIIWHDEFENVNDTLVKQYDLDRLVTPVVWYYQPDLATKLPKYKWKQLARSFSSVWGASAFKGHEVRDVIRDFMLIKQQHDNAMTSEEAEYLQPYQVQLNASSSYGIRKFENMYENYLQRLDEMISLLRFSMQELFYEDVFFEFMADYIESFYSDLESRLKNVRAINSRKVYPPRPWFQSKGALDYHSSVYMK
;
A
#
# COMPACT_ATOMS: atom_id res chain seq x y z
N MET A 1 -3.79 15.63 4.85
CA MET A 1 -3.66 16.56 6.00
C MET A 1 -4.36 17.84 5.61
N PHE A 2 -5.37 18.23 6.39
CA PHE A 2 -6.27 19.33 6.04
C PHE A 2 -5.65 20.70 6.35
N PRO A 3 -6.11 21.78 5.69
CA PRO A 3 -5.71 23.15 5.99
C PRO A 3 -6.32 23.62 7.31
N TYR A 4 -5.87 23.03 8.42
CA TYR A 4 -6.38 23.35 9.74
C TYR A 4 -6.07 24.81 10.11
N GLU A 5 -7.08 25.47 10.68
CA GLU A 5 -7.01 26.83 11.21
C GLU A 5 -7.47 26.85 12.67
N GLY A 6 -7.27 27.98 13.36
CA GLY A 6 -7.69 28.16 14.75
C GLY A 6 -6.96 27.21 15.69
N ALA A 7 -7.70 26.56 16.60
CA ALA A 7 -7.14 25.65 17.61
C ALA A 7 -6.29 24.52 16.98
N LEU A 8 -6.67 24.05 15.79
CA LEU A 8 -6.00 22.97 15.08
C LEU A 8 -4.80 23.43 14.24
N GLY A 9 -4.54 24.74 14.17
CA GLY A 9 -3.42 25.28 13.41
C GLY A 9 -2.06 24.82 13.92
N GLU A 10 -1.93 24.58 15.23
CA GLU A 10 -0.68 24.14 15.87
C GLU A 10 -0.24 22.73 15.45
N ILE A 11 -1.18 21.90 15.02
CA ILE A 11 -0.94 20.51 14.59
C ILE A 11 -0.95 20.37 13.07
N LYS A 12 -1.02 21.48 12.34
CA LYS A 12 -0.92 21.50 10.89
C LYS A 12 0.46 20.98 10.47
N ASN A 13 0.49 19.96 9.63
CA ASN A 13 1.73 19.48 9.04
C ASN A 13 2.26 20.51 8.02
N GLY A 14 3.58 20.71 7.98
CA GLY A 14 4.22 21.66 7.07
C GLY A 14 3.99 21.37 5.58
N ASN A 15 3.67 20.13 5.22
CA ASN A 15 3.32 19.72 3.84
C ASN A 15 1.81 19.72 3.58
N ALA A 16 0.99 20.22 4.51
CA ALA A 16 -0.45 20.30 4.30
C ALA A 16 -0.80 21.46 3.36
N TYR A 17 -1.78 21.24 2.48
CA TYR A 17 -2.36 22.31 1.68
C TYR A 17 -2.79 23.48 2.55
N THR A 18 -2.67 24.68 2.02
CA THR A 18 -3.31 25.89 2.53
C THR A 18 -4.81 25.84 2.26
N HIS A 19 -5.55 26.71 2.94
CA HIS A 19 -6.99 26.82 2.74
C HIS A 19 -7.32 27.16 1.28
N ASP A 20 -6.60 28.12 0.71
CA ASP A 20 -6.78 28.56 -0.67
C ASP A 20 -6.40 27.48 -1.69
N GLU A 21 -5.32 26.73 -1.46
CA GLU A 21 -4.96 25.58 -2.32
C GLU A 21 -6.03 24.49 -2.27
N ALA A 22 -6.56 24.17 -1.10
CA ALA A 22 -7.65 23.20 -0.97
C ALA A 22 -8.91 23.69 -1.71
N LEU A 23 -9.28 24.96 -1.54
CA LEU A 23 -10.40 25.54 -2.28
C LEU A 23 -10.17 25.55 -3.79
N ASP A 24 -8.95 25.82 -4.25
CA ASP A 24 -8.62 25.78 -5.67
C ASP A 24 -8.78 24.38 -6.25
N ILE A 25 -8.28 23.34 -5.57
CA ILE A 25 -8.48 21.93 -5.94
C ILE A 25 -9.98 21.62 -6.04
N LEU A 26 -10.77 22.04 -5.05
CA LEU A 26 -12.21 21.79 -5.01
C LEU A 26 -12.96 22.52 -6.15
N ARG A 27 -12.59 23.76 -6.46
CA ARG A 27 -13.15 24.54 -7.58
C ARG A 27 -12.77 23.95 -8.92
N HIS A 28 -11.53 23.48 -9.06
CA HIS A 28 -11.06 22.83 -10.28
C HIS A 28 -11.76 21.48 -10.50
N ALA A 29 -11.89 20.66 -9.47
CA ALA A 29 -12.68 19.42 -9.55
C ALA A 29 -14.12 19.72 -9.99
N LYS A 30 -14.75 20.77 -9.43
CA LYS A 30 -16.08 21.20 -9.83
C LYS A 30 -16.15 21.67 -11.30
N SER A 31 -15.15 22.39 -11.80
CA SER A 31 -15.11 22.82 -13.21
C SER A 31 -15.01 21.64 -14.18
N LEU A 32 -14.36 20.56 -13.75
CA LEU A 32 -14.28 19.28 -14.45
C LEU A 32 -15.52 18.37 -14.22
N LYS A 33 -16.54 18.86 -13.51
CA LYS A 33 -17.75 18.12 -13.12
C LYS A 33 -17.45 16.88 -12.26
N LEU A 34 -16.35 16.90 -11.52
CA LEU A 34 -16.00 15.87 -10.53
C LEU A 34 -16.62 16.22 -9.18
N SER A 35 -17.23 15.21 -8.56
CA SER A 35 -17.70 15.29 -7.17
C SER A 35 -16.56 14.92 -6.25
N VAL A 36 -16.28 15.79 -5.27
CA VAL A 36 -15.30 15.50 -4.22
C VAL A 36 -16.06 15.11 -2.95
N ILE A 37 -15.57 14.10 -2.25
CA ILE A 37 -16.10 13.66 -0.96
C ILE A 37 -14.95 13.67 0.04
N PRO A 38 -14.96 14.55 1.05
CA PRO A 38 -13.93 14.57 2.05
C PRO A 38 -14.07 13.34 2.96
N LEU A 39 -12.95 12.66 3.20
CA LEU A 39 -12.84 11.64 4.23
C LEU A 39 -12.18 12.24 5.46
N VAL A 40 -12.93 12.20 6.55
CA VAL A 40 -12.58 12.76 7.84
C VAL A 40 -12.66 11.64 8.85
N GLN A 41 -11.57 11.37 9.56
CA GLN A 41 -11.60 10.38 10.63
C GLN A 41 -12.30 10.99 11.85
N THR A 42 -13.41 10.40 12.26
CA THR A 42 -14.11 10.77 13.51
C THR A 42 -13.80 9.81 14.64
N ILE A 43 -13.40 8.58 14.33
CA ILE A 43 -13.00 7.54 15.27
C ILE A 43 -11.98 6.64 14.58
N GLY A 44 -10.97 6.16 15.32
CA GLY A 44 -9.81 5.49 14.73
C GLY A 44 -8.91 6.45 13.96
N HIS A 45 -7.68 6.03 13.64
CA HIS A 45 -6.73 6.75 12.77
C HIS A 45 -6.46 8.24 13.13
N LEU A 46 -6.64 8.61 14.39
CA LEU A 46 -6.46 9.97 14.94
C LEU A 46 -5.21 10.08 15.82
N GLU A 47 -4.33 9.09 15.82
CA GLU A 47 -3.14 9.00 16.69
C GLU A 47 -2.22 10.21 16.52
N TRP A 48 -2.16 10.77 15.32
CA TRP A 48 -1.33 11.93 15.02
C TRP A 48 -1.81 13.21 15.73
N ILE A 49 -3.12 13.35 15.98
CA ILE A 49 -3.68 14.48 16.76
C ILE A 49 -3.62 14.15 18.25
N LEU A 50 -4.10 12.97 18.63
CA LEU A 50 -4.31 12.60 20.03
C LEU A 50 -2.99 12.39 20.81
N LYS A 51 -1.85 12.31 20.13
CA LYS A 51 -0.51 12.34 20.75
C LYS A 51 -0.09 13.73 21.24
N THR A 52 -0.79 14.79 20.86
CA THR A 52 -0.47 16.16 21.27
C THR A 52 -1.17 16.53 22.57
N LYS A 53 -0.48 17.23 23.48
CA LYS A 53 -0.97 17.49 24.85
C LYS A 53 -2.32 18.23 24.86
N ASN A 54 -2.52 19.15 23.94
CA ASN A 54 -3.73 19.98 23.84
C ASN A 54 -4.95 19.20 23.34
N PHE A 55 -4.75 18.00 22.76
CA PHE A 55 -5.83 17.23 22.16
C PHE A 55 -5.99 15.82 22.72
N ALA A 56 -5.10 15.40 23.63
CA ALA A 56 -5.14 14.07 24.25
C ALA A 56 -6.46 13.81 24.99
N GLU A 57 -7.10 14.85 25.53
CA GLU A 57 -8.38 14.74 26.24
C GLU A 57 -9.60 14.53 25.32
N PHE A 58 -9.46 14.75 24.01
CA PHE A 58 -10.53 14.51 23.03
C PHE A 58 -10.58 13.08 22.52
N CYS A 59 -9.78 12.17 23.09
CA CYS A 59 -9.93 10.75 22.84
C CYS A 59 -11.39 10.35 23.10
N GLU A 60 -12.07 9.84 22.07
CA GLU A 60 -13.46 9.36 22.14
C GLU A 60 -14.54 10.46 22.34
N ASN A 61 -14.23 11.74 22.09
CA ASN A 61 -15.20 12.84 22.19
C ASN A 61 -15.99 13.07 20.86
N PRO A 62 -17.33 12.97 20.86
CA PRO A 62 -18.16 13.14 19.66
C PRO A 62 -18.40 14.60 19.24
N ASP A 63 -18.15 15.57 20.12
CA ASP A 63 -18.49 16.98 19.89
C ASP A 63 -17.45 17.73 19.05
N TYR A 64 -16.39 17.06 18.61
CA TYR A 64 -15.28 17.65 17.88
C TYR A 64 -15.14 17.10 16.45
N PRO A 65 -16.11 17.31 15.53
CA PRO A 65 -15.95 16.92 14.14
C PRO A 65 -14.95 17.88 13.46
N LEU A 66 -13.67 17.50 13.52
CA LEU A 66 -12.49 18.29 13.17
C LEU A 66 -12.46 18.87 11.74
N VAL A 67 -13.37 18.50 10.83
CA VAL A 67 -13.28 18.86 9.40
C VAL A 67 -14.65 19.06 8.76
N MET A 68 -15.49 19.93 9.34
CA MET A 68 -16.76 20.30 8.71
C MET A 68 -16.80 21.73 8.16
N LYS A 69 -15.89 22.62 8.57
CA LYS A 69 -15.89 24.02 8.12
C LYS A 69 -15.66 24.14 6.60
N LEU A 70 -14.63 23.46 6.08
CA LEU A 70 -14.30 23.47 4.64
C LEU A 70 -15.39 22.83 3.76
N HIS A 71 -16.10 21.84 4.31
CA HIS A 71 -17.20 21.15 3.63
C HIS A 71 -18.35 22.11 3.28
N SER A 72 -18.64 23.05 4.19
CA SER A 72 -19.74 24.02 4.05
C SER A 72 -19.55 25.03 2.92
N GLU A 73 -18.30 25.43 2.62
CA GLU A 73 -18.01 26.51 1.68
C GLU A 73 -18.22 26.11 0.21
N VAL A 74 -18.12 24.81 -0.09
CA VAL A 74 -18.19 24.30 -1.46
C VAL A 74 -19.52 23.58 -1.76
N GLY A 75 -20.32 23.31 -0.72
CA GLY A 75 -21.64 22.68 -0.87
C GLY A 75 -21.55 21.22 -1.32
N MET A 76 -20.78 20.41 -0.59
CA MET A 76 -20.54 19.00 -0.93
C MET A 76 -21.71 18.12 -0.45
N PRO A 77 -22.28 17.25 -1.31
CA PRO A 77 -23.47 16.46 -0.95
C PRO A 77 -23.19 15.29 -0.01
N TYR A 78 -21.92 14.90 0.16
CA TYR A 78 -21.51 13.78 1.00
C TYR A 78 -20.32 14.14 1.88
N VAL A 79 -20.20 13.47 3.02
CA VAL A 79 -19.00 13.42 3.86
C VAL A 79 -18.75 11.98 4.30
N HIS A 80 -17.50 11.53 4.23
CA HIS A 80 -17.10 10.23 4.73
C HIS A 80 -16.51 10.37 6.13
N ILE A 81 -17.12 9.76 7.15
CA ILE A 81 -16.69 9.90 8.56
C ILE A 81 -15.64 8.86 9.01
N GLY A 82 -15.22 8.00 8.07
CA GLY A 82 -14.18 7.00 8.29
C GLY A 82 -14.74 5.86 9.13
N ALA A 83 -14.25 5.75 10.36
CA ALA A 83 -14.62 4.73 11.34
C ALA A 83 -14.23 3.31 10.96
N ASP A 84 -13.16 3.15 10.20
CA ASP A 84 -12.50 1.86 10.00
C ASP A 84 -11.63 1.49 11.21
N GLU A 85 -11.45 0.17 11.40
CA GLU A 85 -10.44 -0.42 12.29
C GLU A 85 -10.41 0.08 13.75
N ALA A 86 -11.55 0.56 14.29
CA ALA A 86 -11.68 1.08 15.65
C ALA A 86 -11.77 -0.04 16.73
N TYR A 87 -10.86 -1.01 16.68
CA TYR A 87 -10.94 -2.27 17.43
C TYR A 87 -10.88 -2.14 18.95
N ILE A 88 -10.18 -1.12 19.45
CA ILE A 88 -9.89 -0.93 20.88
C ILE A 88 -10.94 -0.08 21.61
N MET A 89 -12.00 0.35 20.93
CA MET A 89 -13.08 1.11 21.56
C MET A 89 -13.72 0.32 22.70
N GLY A 90 -14.03 1.01 23.80
CA GLY A 90 -14.62 0.38 24.99
C GLY A 90 -13.59 -0.24 25.95
N GLU A 91 -12.30 0.02 25.78
CA GLU A 91 -11.22 -0.53 26.62
C GLU A 91 -10.61 0.48 27.58
N CYS A 92 -10.72 1.78 27.28
CA CYS A 92 -10.10 2.80 28.11
C CYS A 92 -10.87 2.99 29.44
N PRO A 93 -10.22 3.52 30.50
CA PRO A 93 -10.90 3.76 31.77
C PRO A 93 -12.11 4.70 31.68
N ALA A 94 -12.15 5.62 30.71
CA ALA A 94 -13.30 6.52 30.52
C ALA A 94 -14.52 5.77 29.97
N ASP A 95 -14.30 4.97 28.93
CA ASP A 95 -15.31 4.10 28.36
C ASP A 95 -15.83 3.09 29.36
N LEU A 96 -14.95 2.43 30.11
CA LEU A 96 -15.33 1.44 31.12
C LEU A 96 -16.27 2.01 32.20
N ARG A 97 -16.17 3.31 32.51
CA ARG A 97 -17.09 3.98 33.45
C ARG A 97 -18.50 4.12 32.91
N ILE A 98 -18.65 4.30 31.59
CA ILE A 98 -19.97 4.54 30.96
C ILE A 98 -20.55 3.31 30.27
N LEU A 99 -19.74 2.27 30.02
CA LEU A 99 -20.16 1.03 29.38
C LEU A 99 -21.36 0.34 30.05
N PRO A 100 -21.56 0.41 31.38
CA PRO A 100 -22.78 -0.09 32.03
C PRO A 100 -24.08 0.51 31.47
N ASN A 101 -24.06 1.77 31.01
CA ASN A 101 -25.22 2.43 30.38
C ASN A 101 -25.58 1.78 29.02
N TYR A 102 -24.65 1.02 28.45
CA TYR A 102 -24.79 0.33 27.18
C TYR A 102 -24.87 -1.19 27.37
N ALA A 103 -25.34 -1.65 28.53
CA ALA A 103 -25.44 -3.08 28.88
C ALA A 103 -24.10 -3.82 28.72
N ASN A 104 -23.00 -3.15 29.04
CA ASN A 104 -21.63 -3.67 28.90
C ASN A 104 -21.27 -4.10 27.46
N ASN A 105 -21.88 -3.48 26.45
CA ASN A 105 -21.68 -3.82 25.05
C ASN A 105 -20.93 -2.70 24.30
N LYS A 106 -19.70 -3.00 23.87
CA LYS A 106 -18.83 -2.04 23.13
C LYS A 106 -19.47 -1.55 21.83
N LYS A 107 -20.17 -2.41 21.08
CA LYS A 107 -20.84 -2.01 19.83
C LYS A 107 -21.99 -1.03 20.07
N ARG A 108 -22.74 -1.17 21.17
CA ARG A 108 -23.77 -0.19 21.58
C ARG A 108 -23.18 1.19 21.86
N LEU A 109 -22.02 1.24 22.52
CA LEU A 109 -21.28 2.48 22.76
C LEU A 109 -20.83 3.13 21.44
N VAL A 110 -20.18 2.38 20.55
CA VAL A 110 -19.74 2.87 19.24
C VAL A 110 -20.92 3.32 18.38
N PHE A 111 -22.03 2.58 18.36
CA PHE A 111 -23.21 2.96 17.58
C PHE A 111 -23.88 4.23 18.10
N ASP A 112 -23.89 4.45 19.42
CA ASP A 112 -24.37 5.71 19.98
C ASP A 112 -23.46 6.89 19.61
N TYR A 113 -22.15 6.67 19.61
CA TYR A 113 -21.18 7.65 19.14
C TYR A 113 -21.40 8.03 17.66
N LEU A 114 -21.45 7.03 16.77
CA LEU A 114 -21.67 7.24 15.33
C LEU A 114 -23.02 7.92 15.06
N LYS A 115 -24.05 7.57 15.83
CA LYS A 115 -25.35 8.24 15.78
C LYS A 115 -25.24 9.72 16.11
N LYS A 116 -24.52 10.08 17.19
CA LYS A 116 -24.31 11.48 17.58
C LYS A 116 -23.55 12.25 16.51
N VAL A 117 -22.46 11.69 15.99
CA VAL A 117 -21.67 12.29 14.91
C VAL A 117 -22.53 12.54 13.67
N ALA A 118 -23.24 11.52 13.18
CA ALA A 118 -24.08 11.65 11.99
C ALA A 118 -25.24 12.65 12.20
N LYS A 119 -25.85 12.67 13.39
CA LYS A 119 -26.89 13.67 13.74
C LYS A 119 -26.32 15.08 13.80
N ASN A 120 -25.17 15.28 14.43
CA ASN A 120 -24.56 16.61 14.53
C ASN A 120 -24.24 17.16 13.13
N ILE A 121 -23.68 16.33 12.24
CA ILE A 121 -23.40 16.69 10.85
C ILE A 121 -24.70 17.04 10.10
N THR A 122 -25.72 16.20 10.16
CA THR A 122 -26.96 16.40 9.40
C THR A 122 -27.82 17.54 9.95
N LEU A 123 -27.74 17.85 11.25
CA LEU A 123 -28.36 19.03 11.85
C LEU A 123 -27.69 20.33 11.39
N GLN A 124 -26.36 20.35 11.36
CA GLN A 124 -25.60 21.53 10.95
C GLN A 124 -25.62 21.72 9.43
N TYR A 125 -25.66 20.63 8.66
CA TYR A 125 -25.64 20.63 7.20
C TYR A 125 -26.75 19.69 6.65
N PRO A 126 -28.01 20.16 6.60
CA PRO A 126 -29.17 19.32 6.25
C PRO A 126 -29.13 18.70 4.85
N GLN A 127 -28.34 19.25 3.94
CA GLN A 127 -28.19 18.73 2.57
C GLN A 127 -27.09 17.67 2.43
N THR A 128 -26.31 17.43 3.50
CA THR A 128 -25.16 16.53 3.49
C THR A 128 -25.57 15.14 3.95
N LYS A 129 -25.21 14.13 3.16
CA LYS A 129 -25.36 12.72 3.55
C LYS A 129 -24.06 12.18 4.13
N VAL A 130 -24.18 11.35 5.15
CA VAL A 130 -23.02 10.74 5.82
C VAL A 130 -22.77 9.35 5.24
N ILE A 131 -21.52 9.09 4.86
CA ILE A 131 -21.05 7.76 4.45
C ILE A 131 -19.94 7.31 5.41
N ILE A 132 -19.79 6.00 5.55
CA ILE A 132 -18.93 5.37 6.58
C ILE A 132 -18.40 4.04 6.05
N TRP A 133 -17.22 3.61 6.49
CA TRP A 133 -16.72 2.29 6.12
C TRP A 133 -17.61 1.18 6.68
N HIS A 134 -17.77 0.09 5.92
CA HIS A 134 -18.71 -0.98 6.26
C HIS A 134 -18.32 -1.82 7.48
N ASP A 135 -17.05 -1.75 7.88
CA ASP A 135 -16.38 -2.60 8.88
C ASP A 135 -17.11 -2.58 10.22
N GLU A 136 -17.64 -1.43 10.61
CA GLU A 136 -18.38 -1.26 11.86
C GLU A 136 -19.68 -2.05 11.92
N PHE A 137 -20.23 -2.42 10.76
CA PHE A 137 -21.48 -3.18 10.63
C PHE A 137 -21.26 -4.68 10.41
N GLU A 138 -20.01 -5.13 10.32
CA GLU A 138 -19.72 -6.55 10.19
C GLU A 138 -20.11 -7.34 11.44
N ASN A 139 -20.73 -8.51 11.23
CA ASN A 139 -21.16 -9.41 12.30
C ASN A 139 -22.13 -8.77 13.34
N VAL A 140 -22.78 -7.67 12.98
CA VAL A 140 -23.79 -7.00 13.83
C VAL A 140 -25.22 -7.46 13.49
N ASN A 141 -26.05 -7.64 14.51
CA ASN A 141 -27.49 -7.92 14.33
C ASN A 141 -28.20 -6.71 13.70
N ASP A 142 -29.01 -6.93 12.66
CA ASP A 142 -29.70 -5.87 11.92
C ASP A 142 -30.67 -5.05 12.80
N THR A 143 -31.21 -5.65 13.85
CA THR A 143 -32.03 -4.94 14.85
C THR A 143 -31.23 -3.88 15.62
N LEU A 144 -29.94 -4.11 15.86
CA LEU A 144 -29.09 -3.17 16.58
C LEU A 144 -28.82 -1.92 15.74
N VAL A 145 -28.57 -2.09 14.44
CA VAL A 145 -28.38 -0.96 13.50
C VAL A 145 -29.60 -0.04 13.52
N LYS A 146 -30.81 -0.62 13.45
CA LYS A 146 -32.09 0.11 13.49
C LYS A 146 -32.35 0.77 14.84
N GLN A 147 -31.98 0.12 15.94
CA GLN A 147 -32.12 0.66 17.30
C GLN A 147 -31.37 1.99 17.48
N TYR A 148 -30.24 2.15 16.80
CA TYR A 148 -29.43 3.38 16.82
C TYR A 148 -29.72 4.33 15.66
N ASP A 149 -30.76 4.06 14.86
CA ASP A 149 -31.13 4.85 13.69
C ASP A 149 -30.03 4.90 12.60
N LEU A 150 -29.04 3.99 12.64
CA LEU A 150 -27.90 4.06 11.71
C LEU A 150 -28.30 3.66 10.28
N ASP A 151 -29.33 2.83 10.14
CA ASP A 151 -29.93 2.43 8.87
C ASP A 151 -30.41 3.61 8.01
N ARG A 152 -30.75 4.74 8.65
CA ARG A 152 -31.20 5.97 7.99
C ARG A 152 -30.21 7.12 8.08
N LEU A 153 -29.31 7.12 9.07
CA LEU A 153 -28.37 8.22 9.31
C LEU A 153 -27.10 8.11 8.44
N VAL A 154 -26.69 6.89 8.07
CA VAL A 154 -25.44 6.67 7.32
C VAL A 154 -25.62 5.70 6.15
N THR A 155 -24.76 5.82 5.15
CA THR A 155 -24.65 4.85 4.05
C THR A 155 -23.30 4.11 4.13
N PRO A 156 -23.27 2.79 4.31
CA PRO A 156 -22.03 2.03 4.34
C PRO A 156 -21.32 2.02 2.98
N VAL A 157 -20.00 2.09 3.02
CA VAL A 157 -19.10 1.94 1.88
C VAL A 157 -18.30 0.65 2.07
N VAL A 158 -18.56 -0.34 1.22
CA VAL A 158 -17.87 -1.63 1.21
C VAL A 158 -16.56 -1.45 0.45
N TRP A 159 -15.43 -1.61 1.12
CA TRP A 159 -14.12 -1.44 0.51
C TRP A 159 -13.31 -2.72 0.57
N TYR A 160 -12.58 -2.99 -0.51
CA TYR A 160 -11.50 -3.98 -0.58
C TYR A 160 -10.51 -3.52 -1.65
N TYR A 161 -9.21 -3.77 -1.42
CA TYR A 161 -8.16 -3.50 -2.40
C TYR A 161 -8.11 -4.53 -3.54
N GLN A 162 -9.28 -4.89 -4.09
CA GLN A 162 -9.44 -5.78 -5.23
C GLN A 162 -10.50 -5.21 -6.19
N PRO A 163 -10.43 -5.49 -7.50
CA PRO A 163 -11.40 -4.99 -8.47
C PRO A 163 -12.83 -5.49 -8.21
N ASP A 164 -12.97 -6.77 -7.88
CA ASP A 164 -14.25 -7.41 -7.66
C ASP A 164 -14.51 -7.66 -6.16
N LEU A 165 -15.34 -6.81 -5.57
CA LEU A 165 -15.78 -6.92 -4.17
C LEU A 165 -16.55 -8.23 -3.90
N ALA A 166 -17.22 -8.80 -4.90
CA ALA A 166 -18.02 -10.01 -4.73
C ALA A 166 -17.15 -11.27 -4.50
N THR A 167 -15.88 -11.25 -4.94
CA THR A 167 -14.93 -12.35 -4.68
C THR A 167 -14.48 -12.40 -3.23
N LYS A 168 -14.41 -11.26 -2.55
CA LYS A 168 -13.89 -11.16 -1.18
C LYS A 168 -14.98 -11.14 -0.13
N LEU A 169 -16.10 -10.48 -0.39
CA LEU A 169 -17.19 -10.39 0.57
C LEU A 169 -18.16 -11.56 0.36
N PRO A 170 -18.26 -12.53 1.30
CA PRO A 170 -19.16 -13.68 1.14
C PRO A 170 -20.62 -13.24 0.95
N LYS A 171 -21.40 -14.02 0.20
CA LYS A 171 -22.83 -13.71 -0.09
C LYS A 171 -23.66 -13.39 1.15
N TYR A 172 -23.36 -13.99 2.31
CA TYR A 172 -24.10 -13.71 3.54
C TYR A 172 -23.85 -12.30 4.09
N LYS A 173 -22.65 -11.73 3.92
CA LYS A 173 -22.33 -10.35 4.34
C LYS A 173 -23.13 -9.33 3.52
N TRP A 174 -23.23 -9.53 2.20
CA TRP A 174 -24.11 -8.73 1.35
C TRP A 174 -25.57 -8.80 1.79
N LYS A 175 -26.07 -10.01 2.10
CA LYS A 175 -27.44 -10.18 2.62
C LYS A 175 -27.65 -9.48 3.96
N GLN A 176 -26.65 -9.48 4.83
CA GLN A 176 -26.70 -8.78 6.11
C GLN A 176 -26.80 -7.27 5.90
N LEU A 177 -25.91 -6.69 5.09
CA LEU A 177 -25.97 -5.27 4.75
C LEU A 177 -27.32 -4.88 4.11
N ALA A 178 -27.85 -5.70 3.19
CA ALA A 178 -29.13 -5.46 2.54
C ALA A 178 -30.35 -5.56 3.48
N ARG A 179 -30.24 -6.27 4.62
CA ARG A 179 -31.30 -6.30 5.66
C ARG A 179 -31.31 -5.04 6.52
N SER A 180 -30.13 -4.44 6.70
CA SER A 180 -29.93 -3.28 7.55
C SER A 180 -30.07 -1.95 6.80
N PHE A 181 -29.60 -1.86 5.56
CA PHE A 181 -29.48 -0.61 4.80
C PHE A 181 -30.22 -0.69 3.47
N SER A 182 -30.85 0.42 3.09
CA SER A 182 -31.54 0.56 1.79
C SER A 182 -30.57 0.75 0.63
N SER A 183 -29.34 1.20 0.90
CA SER A 183 -28.29 1.34 -0.09
C SER A 183 -26.91 1.15 0.57
N VAL A 184 -25.96 0.68 -0.23
CA VAL A 184 -24.53 0.61 0.11
C VAL A 184 -23.72 1.06 -1.09
N TRP A 185 -22.53 1.59 -0.85
CA TRP A 185 -21.58 1.96 -1.89
C TRP A 185 -20.44 0.94 -1.97
N GLY A 186 -19.78 0.86 -3.11
CA GLY A 186 -18.59 0.04 -3.31
C GLY A 186 -17.36 0.91 -3.57
N ALA A 187 -16.27 0.63 -2.87
CA ALA A 187 -14.96 1.23 -3.06
C ALA A 187 -13.93 0.12 -3.35
N SER A 188 -13.94 -0.39 -4.60
CA SER A 188 -12.97 -1.37 -5.08
C SER A 188 -11.62 -0.73 -5.40
N ALA A 189 -10.62 -1.57 -5.68
CA ALA A 189 -9.33 -1.09 -6.14
C ALA A 189 -9.46 -0.25 -7.42
N PHE A 190 -8.70 0.85 -7.46
CA PHE A 190 -8.49 1.60 -8.69
C PHE A 190 -7.89 0.69 -9.76
N LYS A 191 -8.29 0.86 -11.02
CA LYS A 191 -7.80 0.03 -12.14
C LYS A 191 -6.27 -0.09 -12.19
N GLY A 192 -5.54 0.99 -11.90
CA GLY A 192 -4.07 0.99 -11.87
C GLY A 192 -3.39 0.34 -10.67
N HIS A 193 -4.12 -0.33 -9.78
CA HIS A 193 -3.50 -1.06 -8.67
C HIS A 193 -2.59 -2.20 -9.16
N GLU A 194 -2.92 -2.87 -10.26
CA GLU A 194 -2.10 -3.94 -10.84
C GLU A 194 -0.75 -3.41 -11.30
N VAL A 195 -0.74 -2.28 -12.04
CA VAL A 195 0.50 -1.61 -12.46
C VAL A 195 1.37 -1.28 -11.24
N ARG A 196 0.79 -0.66 -10.21
CA ARG A 196 1.49 -0.34 -8.96
C ARG A 196 2.07 -1.60 -8.30
N ASP A 197 1.27 -2.65 -8.18
CA ASP A 197 1.68 -3.88 -7.48
C ASP A 197 2.80 -4.61 -8.21
N VAL A 198 2.73 -4.68 -9.54
CA VAL A 198 3.80 -5.28 -10.35
C VAL A 198 5.08 -4.47 -10.26
N ILE A 199 5.00 -3.13 -10.31
CA ILE A 199 6.18 -2.27 -10.14
C ILE A 199 6.79 -2.46 -8.74
N ARG A 200 5.97 -2.50 -7.69
CA ARG A 200 6.45 -2.78 -6.32
C ARG A 200 7.17 -4.12 -6.25
N ASP A 201 6.56 -5.17 -6.80
CA ASP A 201 7.14 -6.51 -6.77
C ASP A 201 8.45 -6.57 -7.58
N PHE A 202 8.56 -5.76 -8.65
CA PHE A 202 9.79 -5.62 -9.43
C PHE A 202 10.90 -4.99 -8.60
N MET A 203 10.59 -3.88 -7.93
CA MET A 203 11.53 -3.21 -7.02
C MET A 203 12.02 -4.15 -5.92
N LEU A 204 11.14 -5.00 -5.37
CA LEU A 204 11.50 -5.98 -4.36
C LEU A 204 12.43 -7.07 -4.91
N ILE A 205 12.15 -7.62 -6.09
CA ILE A 205 13.03 -8.61 -6.74
C ILE A 205 14.40 -8.00 -7.01
N LYS A 206 14.45 -6.79 -7.57
CA LYS A 206 15.70 -6.10 -7.85
C LYS A 206 16.50 -5.87 -6.56
N GLN A 207 15.84 -5.44 -5.49
CA GLN A 207 16.49 -5.26 -4.19
C GLN A 207 17.03 -6.57 -3.61
N GLN A 208 16.27 -7.66 -3.72
CA GLN A 208 16.70 -9.00 -3.30
C GLN A 208 17.93 -9.47 -4.09
N HIS A 209 17.92 -9.25 -5.40
CA HIS A 209 19.06 -9.52 -6.26
C HIS A 209 20.28 -8.71 -5.83
N ASP A 210 20.16 -7.39 -5.71
CA ASP A 210 21.27 -6.50 -5.35
C ASP A 210 21.89 -6.89 -3.99
N ASN A 211 21.06 -7.26 -3.01
CA ASN A 211 21.53 -7.77 -1.73
C ASN A 211 22.31 -9.10 -1.88
N ALA A 212 21.83 -10.03 -2.72
CA ALA A 212 22.53 -11.30 -2.98
C ALA A 212 23.86 -11.10 -3.72
N MET A 213 23.95 -10.10 -4.60
CA MET A 213 25.19 -9.76 -5.33
C MET A 213 26.31 -9.29 -4.37
N THR A 214 25.95 -8.57 -3.31
CA THR A 214 26.94 -7.90 -2.43
C THR A 214 27.73 -8.83 -1.51
N SER A 215 27.33 -10.10 -1.36
CA SER A 215 27.96 -11.01 -0.39
C SER A 215 28.38 -12.35 -1.01
N GLU A 216 27.44 -13.13 -1.53
CA GLU A 216 27.70 -14.53 -1.88
C GLU A 216 28.19 -14.70 -3.32
N GLU A 217 27.66 -13.92 -4.27
CA GLU A 217 28.04 -14.06 -5.67
C GLU A 217 29.51 -13.70 -5.91
N ALA A 218 30.00 -12.71 -5.16
CA ALA A 218 31.39 -12.29 -5.19
C ALA A 218 32.38 -13.42 -4.85
N GLU A 219 31.95 -14.54 -4.27
CA GLU A 219 32.83 -15.69 -4.01
C GLU A 219 32.97 -16.60 -5.24
N TYR A 220 31.96 -16.62 -6.13
CA TYR A 220 31.84 -17.62 -7.20
C TYR A 220 31.86 -17.05 -8.61
N LEU A 221 31.51 -15.77 -8.82
CA LEU A 221 31.34 -15.15 -10.13
C LEU A 221 32.11 -13.84 -10.30
N GLN A 222 33.31 -13.76 -9.72
CA GLN A 222 34.23 -12.66 -10.01
C GLN A 222 34.59 -12.61 -11.50
N PRO A 223 34.96 -11.43 -12.04
CA PRO A 223 35.29 -11.26 -13.45
C PRO A 223 36.30 -12.29 -13.98
N TYR A 224 37.28 -12.67 -13.15
CA TYR A 224 38.27 -13.68 -13.50
C TYR A 224 37.69 -15.10 -13.65
N GLN A 225 36.81 -15.50 -12.72
CA GLN A 225 36.15 -16.81 -12.76
C GLN A 225 35.24 -16.91 -13.99
N VAL A 226 34.55 -15.82 -14.33
CA VAL A 226 33.72 -15.72 -15.53
C VAL A 226 34.58 -15.78 -16.80
N GLN A 227 35.64 -14.97 -16.91
CA GLN A 227 36.54 -14.96 -18.08
C GLN A 227 37.16 -16.32 -18.36
N LEU A 228 37.59 -17.03 -17.30
CA LEU A 228 38.20 -18.33 -17.44
C LEU A 228 37.20 -19.47 -17.47
N ASN A 229 35.90 -19.18 -17.38
CA ASN A 229 34.86 -20.17 -17.31
C ASN A 229 35.15 -21.23 -16.23
N ALA A 230 35.53 -20.77 -15.03
CA ALA A 230 36.02 -21.61 -13.95
C ALA A 230 35.66 -21.10 -12.55
N SER A 231 34.84 -21.88 -11.84
CA SER A 231 34.45 -21.63 -10.44
C SER A 231 34.03 -22.93 -9.74
N SER A 232 33.71 -22.86 -8.45
CA SER A 232 33.22 -24.01 -7.68
C SER A 232 31.82 -24.44 -8.14
N SER A 233 31.69 -25.71 -8.52
CA SER A 233 30.43 -26.27 -9.07
C SER A 233 29.26 -26.26 -8.09
N TYR A 234 29.52 -26.23 -6.77
CA TYR A 234 28.47 -26.18 -5.76
C TYR A 234 27.75 -24.82 -5.76
N GLY A 235 28.50 -23.71 -5.71
CA GLY A 235 27.91 -22.36 -5.74
C GLY A 235 27.25 -22.05 -7.08
N ILE A 236 27.89 -22.44 -8.19
CA ILE A 236 27.40 -22.17 -9.55
C ILE A 236 26.01 -22.74 -9.80
N ARG A 237 25.70 -23.97 -9.36
CA ARG A 237 24.35 -24.54 -9.52
C ARG A 237 23.27 -23.78 -8.73
N LYS A 238 23.61 -23.24 -7.56
CA LYS A 238 22.70 -22.39 -6.78
C LYS A 238 22.35 -21.13 -7.56
N PHE A 239 23.36 -20.46 -8.12
CA PHE A 239 23.16 -19.24 -8.92
C PHE A 239 22.41 -19.50 -10.22
N GLU A 240 22.61 -20.66 -10.87
CA GLU A 240 21.87 -21.03 -12.08
C GLU A 240 20.36 -21.03 -11.82
N ASN A 241 19.93 -21.81 -10.83
CA ASN A 241 18.52 -21.88 -10.43
C ASN A 241 17.97 -20.52 -9.97
N MET A 242 18.81 -19.72 -9.30
CA MET A 242 18.42 -18.40 -8.81
C MET A 242 18.11 -17.44 -9.97
N TYR A 243 18.99 -17.34 -10.98
CA TYR A 243 18.74 -16.48 -12.13
C TYR A 243 17.60 -16.97 -13.01
N GLU A 244 17.45 -18.29 -13.19
CA GLU A 244 16.29 -18.86 -13.89
C GLU A 244 14.98 -18.44 -13.22
N ASN A 245 14.92 -18.52 -11.89
CA ASN A 245 13.75 -18.10 -11.13
C ASN A 245 13.51 -16.58 -11.24
N TYR A 246 14.56 -15.76 -11.17
CA TYR A 246 14.41 -14.31 -11.38
C TYR A 246 13.88 -13.98 -12.77
N LEU A 247 14.43 -14.57 -13.83
CA LEU A 247 14.00 -14.34 -15.21
C LEU A 247 12.54 -14.80 -15.42
N GLN A 248 12.18 -16.00 -14.92
CA GLN A 248 10.81 -16.49 -15.01
C GLN A 248 9.82 -15.52 -14.33
N ARG A 249 10.14 -15.05 -13.12
CA ARG A 249 9.29 -14.08 -12.41
C ARG A 249 9.19 -12.76 -13.17
N LEU A 250 10.30 -12.28 -13.76
CA LEU A 250 10.29 -11.08 -14.58
C LEU A 250 9.41 -11.25 -15.82
N ASP A 251 9.44 -12.40 -16.51
CA ASP A 251 8.59 -12.66 -17.68
C ASP A 251 7.09 -12.59 -17.33
N GLU A 252 6.71 -13.21 -16.21
CA GLU A 252 5.34 -13.18 -15.69
C GLU A 252 4.91 -11.74 -15.37
N MET A 253 5.80 -10.96 -14.74
CA MET A 253 5.55 -9.58 -14.35
C MET A 253 5.50 -8.63 -15.56
N ILE A 254 6.41 -8.75 -16.52
CA ILE A 254 6.41 -7.97 -17.76
C ILE A 254 5.10 -8.21 -18.52
N SER A 255 4.65 -9.47 -18.59
CA SER A 255 3.39 -9.83 -19.23
C SER A 255 2.19 -9.17 -18.54
N LEU A 256 2.12 -9.23 -17.21
CA LEU A 256 1.05 -8.58 -16.44
C LEU A 256 1.12 -7.05 -16.52
N LEU A 257 2.33 -6.48 -16.48
CA LEU A 257 2.55 -5.04 -16.59
C LEU A 257 2.07 -4.52 -17.94
N ARG A 258 2.38 -5.24 -19.03
CA ARG A 258 1.93 -4.89 -20.38
C ARG A 258 0.42 -4.81 -20.46
N PHE A 259 -0.28 -5.85 -19.99
CA PHE A 259 -1.74 -5.90 -19.99
C PHE A 259 -2.34 -4.78 -19.14
N SER A 260 -1.87 -4.63 -17.90
CA SER A 260 -2.43 -3.65 -16.95
C SER A 260 -2.12 -2.19 -17.32
N MET A 261 -0.97 -1.90 -17.95
CA MET A 261 -0.65 -0.56 -18.43
C MET A 261 -1.46 -0.17 -19.66
N GLN A 262 -1.75 -1.10 -20.57
CA GLN A 262 -2.56 -0.83 -21.77
C GLN A 262 -4.00 -0.41 -21.44
N GLU A 263 -4.52 -0.79 -20.27
CA GLU A 263 -5.84 -0.34 -19.79
C GLU A 263 -5.89 1.14 -19.38
N LEU A 264 -4.73 1.79 -19.20
CA LEU A 264 -4.61 3.13 -18.59
C LEU A 264 -3.79 4.10 -19.44
N PHE A 265 -2.82 3.59 -20.18
CA PHE A 265 -1.81 4.36 -20.89
C PHE A 265 -1.74 3.92 -22.35
N TYR A 266 -1.19 4.80 -23.19
CA TYR A 266 -0.80 4.41 -24.54
C TYR A 266 0.31 3.36 -24.49
N GLU A 267 0.37 2.52 -25.53
CA GLU A 267 1.34 1.43 -25.61
C GLU A 267 2.80 1.91 -25.48
N ASP A 268 3.10 3.09 -26.00
CA ASP A 268 4.44 3.70 -25.93
C ASP A 268 4.94 3.87 -24.49
N VAL A 269 4.05 4.15 -23.53
CA VAL A 269 4.42 4.32 -22.11
C VAL A 269 4.94 3.01 -21.51
N PHE A 270 4.43 1.86 -21.96
CA PHE A 270 4.97 0.56 -21.54
C PHE A 270 6.38 0.36 -22.09
N PHE A 271 6.63 0.70 -23.35
CA PHE A 271 7.96 0.56 -23.96
C PHE A 271 8.99 1.51 -23.33
N GLU A 272 8.61 2.76 -23.06
CA GLU A 272 9.44 3.71 -22.31
C GLU A 272 9.80 3.16 -20.92
N PHE A 273 8.81 2.65 -20.18
CA PHE A 273 9.04 2.06 -18.86
C PHE A 273 9.97 0.83 -18.92
N MET A 274 9.78 -0.05 -19.91
CA MET A 274 10.64 -1.21 -20.11
C MET A 274 12.09 -0.78 -20.35
N ALA A 275 12.32 0.16 -21.27
CA ALA A 275 13.65 0.65 -21.61
C ALA A 275 14.37 1.30 -20.42
N ASP A 276 13.66 2.16 -19.68
CA ASP A 276 14.25 2.92 -18.58
C ASP A 276 14.53 2.08 -17.32
N TYR A 277 13.68 1.08 -17.03
CA TYR A 277 13.70 0.42 -15.72
C TYR A 277 13.97 -1.09 -15.75
N ILE A 278 13.54 -1.82 -16.79
CA ILE A 278 13.53 -3.29 -16.77
C ILE A 278 14.61 -3.90 -17.67
N GLU A 279 14.75 -3.43 -18.91
CA GLU A 279 15.55 -4.09 -19.95
C GLU A 279 17.02 -4.28 -19.55
N SER A 280 17.65 -3.26 -18.96
CA SER A 280 19.04 -3.36 -18.50
C SER A 280 19.23 -4.42 -17.42
N PHE A 281 18.27 -4.55 -16.50
CA PHE A 281 18.35 -5.54 -15.43
C PHE A 281 18.10 -6.96 -15.96
N TYR A 282 17.11 -7.10 -16.84
CA TYR A 282 16.80 -8.37 -17.51
C TYR A 282 18.01 -8.89 -18.30
N SER A 283 18.62 -8.03 -19.11
CA SER A 283 19.80 -8.37 -19.92
C SER A 283 21.02 -8.76 -19.06
N ASP A 284 21.21 -8.11 -17.90
CA ASP A 284 22.27 -8.49 -16.95
C ASP A 284 22.04 -9.91 -16.42
N LEU A 285 20.81 -10.23 -16.01
CA LEU A 285 20.44 -11.57 -15.53
C LEU A 285 20.64 -12.65 -16.62
N GLU A 286 20.24 -12.38 -17.87
CA GLU A 286 20.48 -13.31 -18.99
C GLU A 286 21.97 -13.56 -19.22
N SER A 287 22.78 -12.50 -19.19
CA SER A 287 24.23 -12.57 -19.33
C SER A 287 24.85 -13.41 -18.21
N ARG A 288 24.43 -13.19 -16.96
CA ARG A 288 24.89 -13.96 -15.80
C ARG A 288 24.49 -15.43 -15.89
N LEU A 289 23.25 -15.73 -16.25
CA LEU A 289 22.78 -17.10 -16.43
C LEU A 289 23.58 -17.82 -17.52
N LYS A 290 23.87 -17.14 -18.64
CA LYS A 290 24.73 -17.68 -19.70
C LYS A 290 26.13 -18.00 -19.18
N ASN A 291 26.73 -17.12 -18.39
CA ASN A 291 28.06 -17.33 -17.80
C ASN A 291 28.06 -18.51 -16.83
N VAL A 292 27.07 -18.60 -15.95
CA VAL A 292 26.92 -19.72 -15.00
C VAL A 292 26.75 -21.05 -15.73
N ARG A 293 25.90 -21.11 -16.75
CA ARG A 293 25.71 -22.32 -17.59
C ARG A 293 27.01 -22.72 -18.29
N ALA A 294 27.76 -21.75 -18.81
CA ALA A 294 29.06 -22.01 -19.41
C ALA A 294 30.02 -22.64 -18.40
N ILE A 295 30.06 -22.15 -17.16
CA ILE A 295 30.94 -22.66 -16.10
C ILE A 295 30.51 -24.08 -15.72
N ASN A 296 29.21 -24.27 -15.50
CA ASN A 296 28.64 -25.56 -15.08
C ASN A 296 28.82 -26.66 -16.14
N SER A 297 28.78 -26.29 -17.43
CA SER A 297 28.99 -27.23 -18.54
C SER A 297 30.44 -27.72 -18.68
N ARG A 298 31.40 -27.02 -18.07
CA ARG A 298 32.83 -27.31 -18.22
C ARG A 298 33.24 -28.49 -17.35
N LYS A 299 33.74 -29.55 -18.01
CA LYS A 299 34.20 -30.78 -17.33
C LYS A 299 35.70 -30.81 -17.02
N VAL A 300 36.50 -29.98 -17.69
CA VAL A 300 37.97 -29.99 -17.59
C VAL A 300 38.52 -28.58 -17.50
N TYR A 301 39.47 -28.36 -16.58
CA TYR A 301 40.12 -27.09 -16.32
C TYR A 301 41.59 -27.12 -16.77
N PRO A 302 42.14 -26.01 -17.29
CA PRO A 302 43.57 -25.93 -17.58
C PRO A 302 44.37 -25.97 -16.26
N PRO A 303 45.59 -26.55 -16.27
CA PRO A 303 46.47 -26.53 -15.12
C PRO A 303 46.86 -25.09 -14.76
N ARG A 304 47.02 -24.80 -13.46
CA ARG A 304 47.56 -23.52 -13.00
C ARG A 304 49.09 -23.46 -13.26
N PRO A 305 49.67 -22.26 -13.47
CA PRO A 305 49.02 -20.96 -13.53
C PRO A 305 48.25 -20.76 -14.85
N TRP A 306 47.05 -20.19 -14.75
CA TRP A 306 46.18 -19.94 -15.91
C TRP A 306 46.70 -18.81 -16.83
N PHE A 307 47.62 -17.99 -16.33
CA PHE A 307 48.41 -17.05 -17.11
C PHE A 307 49.83 -17.59 -17.24
N GLN A 308 50.23 -17.97 -18.46
CA GLN A 308 51.63 -18.00 -18.80
C GLN A 308 52.04 -16.57 -19.16
N SER A 309 53.02 -16.02 -18.46
CA SER A 309 53.59 -14.73 -18.82
C SER A 309 54.09 -14.79 -20.25
N LYS A 310 53.42 -14.09 -21.18
CA LYS A 310 54.06 -13.73 -22.44
C LYS A 310 55.16 -12.72 -22.10
N GLY A 311 56.35 -13.21 -21.75
CA GLY A 311 57.56 -12.40 -21.54
C GLY A 311 58.18 -12.39 -20.13
N ALA A 312 58.11 -13.47 -19.34
CA ALA A 312 59.04 -13.58 -18.20
C ALA A 312 60.36 -14.22 -18.68
N LEU A 313 61.39 -13.39 -18.83
CA LEU A 313 62.78 -13.82 -18.82
C LEU A 313 63.04 -14.72 -17.60
N ASP A 314 63.85 -15.76 -17.82
CA ASP A 314 64.39 -16.68 -16.83
C ASP A 314 64.75 -15.99 -15.50
N TYR A 315 63.97 -16.26 -14.46
CA TYR A 315 64.32 -15.93 -13.07
C TYR A 315 64.37 -17.21 -12.19
N HIS A 316 64.68 -18.36 -12.79
CA HIS A 316 64.92 -19.60 -12.06
C HIS A 316 66.25 -20.25 -12.45
N SER A 317 67.33 -19.60 -12.06
CA SER A 317 68.64 -20.26 -11.96
C SER A 317 69.53 -19.64 -10.87
N SER A 318 69.03 -19.44 -9.64
CA SER A 318 69.93 -19.16 -8.48
C SER A 318 69.27 -19.11 -7.10
N VAL A 319 68.32 -19.98 -6.73
CA VAL A 319 67.90 -20.08 -5.30
C VAL A 319 67.51 -21.50 -4.93
N TYR A 320 68.42 -22.47 -5.11
CA TYR A 320 68.42 -23.73 -4.37
C TYR A 320 69.87 -24.23 -4.23
N MET A 321 70.65 -23.55 -3.39
CA MET A 321 71.82 -24.12 -2.72
C MET A 321 72.02 -23.39 -1.39
N LYS A 322 71.31 -23.87 -0.35
CA LYS A 322 71.84 -24.21 0.97
C LYS A 322 70.74 -24.83 1.82
#